data_AF-A0A957Z4M4-F1
#
_entry.id   AF-A0A957Z4M4-F1
#
_cell.length_a   1.000
_cell.length_b   1.000
_cell.length_c   1.000
_cell.angle_alpha   90.00
_cell.angle_beta   90.00
_cell.angle_gamma   90.00
#
_symmetry.space_group_name_H-M   'P 1'
#
loop_
_entity.id
_entity.type
_entity.pdbx_description
1 polymer ?
#
loop_
_entity_poly.entity_id
_entity_poly.type
_entity_poly.pdbx_seq_one_letter_code
_entity_poly.pdbx_strand_id
1 'polypeptide(L)'
;MRRLRMFQLLGLIVVLAMVLSACTTVQPAGAPAGEAAATEAAAPEAAGDAIGSEAHPIKVLFVPSVDANVIVSGGELMAEALKEATGLNFTVSVPTSYAATIEEMCASPTDTMG
;
A
#
# COMPACT_ATOMS: atom_id res chain seq x y z
N MET A 1 -9.43 45.30 28.55
CA MET A 1 -8.86 44.08 29.18
C MET A 1 -9.79 42.85 29.14
N ARG A 2 -11.10 42.96 29.39
CA ARG A 2 -12.05 41.81 29.34
C ARG A 2 -12.16 41.15 27.96
N ARG A 3 -12.19 41.93 26.87
CA ARG A 3 -12.29 41.39 25.50
C ARG A 3 -11.00 40.70 25.04
N LEU A 4 -9.83 41.22 25.40
CA LEU A 4 -8.55 40.58 25.10
C LEU A 4 -8.37 39.27 25.87
N ARG A 5 -8.80 39.23 27.14
CA ARG A 5 -8.88 37.99 27.94
C ARG A 5 -9.88 36.99 27.36
N MET A 6 -10.99 37.46 26.79
CA MET A 6 -11.98 36.61 26.13
C MET A 6 -11.45 36.01 24.82
N PHE A 7 -10.71 36.76 24.01
CA PHE A 7 -10.02 36.23 22.83
C PHE A 7 -8.89 35.26 23.19
N GLN A 8 -8.16 35.52 24.26
CA GLN A 8 -7.15 34.58 24.77
C GLN A 8 -7.78 33.28 25.31
N LEU A 9 -8.90 33.37 26.01
CA LEU A 9 -9.66 32.18 26.44
C LEU A 9 -10.22 31.40 25.24
N LEU A 10 -10.76 32.08 24.23
CA LEU A 10 -11.27 31.45 23.02
C LEU A 10 -10.14 30.74 22.24
N GLY A 11 -8.98 31.38 22.10
CA GLY A 11 -7.80 30.79 21.46
C GLY A 11 -7.27 29.56 22.21
N LEU A 12 -7.22 29.63 23.55
CA LEU A 12 -6.78 28.51 24.38
C LEU A 12 -7.73 27.31 24.29
N ILE A 13 -9.04 27.55 24.18
CA ILE A 13 -10.05 26.50 23.97
C ILE A 13 -9.88 25.82 22.61
N VAL A 14 -9.59 26.58 21.55
CA VAL A 14 -9.38 26.02 20.19
C VAL A 14 -8.10 25.18 20.12
N VAL A 15 -7.01 25.64 20.73
CA VAL A 15 -5.75 24.87 20.78
C VAL A 15 -5.93 23.61 21.62
N LEU A 16 -6.63 23.69 22.76
CA LEU A 16 -6.93 22.52 23.60
C LEU A 16 -7.80 21.49 22.86
N ALA A 17 -8.79 21.94 22.07
CA ALA A 17 -9.63 21.05 21.25
C ALA A 17 -8.81 20.34 20.16
N MET A 18 -7.85 21.03 19.53
CA MET A 18 -6.95 20.39 18.57
C MET A 18 -6.05 19.33 19.20
N VAL A 19 -5.56 19.56 20.42
CA VAL A 19 -4.72 18.58 21.13
C VAL A 19 -5.52 17.36 21.58
N LEU A 20 -6.79 17.53 22.01
CA LEU A 20 -7.65 16.39 22.37
C LEU A 20 -7.99 15.50 21.15
N SER A 21 -8.09 16.07 19.95
CA SER A 21 -8.36 15.29 18.72
C SER A 21 -7.17 14.44 18.26
N ALA A 22 -5.94 14.72 18.72
CA ALA A 22 -4.77 13.93 18.39
C ALA A 22 -4.58 12.70 19.29
N CYS A 23 -5.34 12.59 20.39
CA CYS A 23 -5.25 11.49 21.36
C CYS A 23 -6.37 10.45 21.25
N THR A 24 -7.19 10.47 20.19
CA THR A 24 -8.01 9.30 19.87
C THR A 24 -7.11 8.22 19.28
N THR A 25 -6.60 7.37 20.17
CA THR A 25 -6.16 6.02 19.81
C THR A 25 -7.33 5.35 19.11
N VAL A 26 -7.25 5.19 17.80
CA VAL A 26 -8.04 4.17 17.09
C VAL A 26 -7.67 2.85 17.74
N GLN A 27 -8.54 2.40 18.63
CA GLN A 27 -8.51 1.08 19.23
C GLN A 27 -8.64 0.07 18.07
N PRO A 28 -7.61 -0.73 17.76
CA PRO A 28 -7.86 -1.96 17.04
C PRO A 28 -8.68 -2.81 18.00
N ALA A 29 -9.94 -3.05 17.65
CA ALA A 29 -10.74 -4.04 18.36
C ALA A 29 -10.01 -5.39 18.27
N GLY A 30 -9.53 -5.86 19.43
CA GLY A 30 -9.13 -7.25 19.67
C GLY A 30 -7.81 -7.68 19.02
N ALA A 31 -6.70 -7.48 19.74
CA ALA A 31 -5.61 -8.45 19.67
C ALA A 31 -5.98 -9.67 20.53
N PRO A 32 -5.91 -10.90 20.03
CA PRO A 32 -5.24 -11.93 20.78
C PRO A 32 -3.74 -11.76 20.51
N ALA A 33 -3.00 -11.41 21.56
CA ALA A 33 -1.57 -11.64 21.56
C ALA A 33 -1.34 -13.14 21.77
N GLY A 34 -0.61 -13.76 20.84
CA GLY A 34 -0.08 -15.12 20.98
C GLY A 34 -0.60 -16.07 19.90
N GLU A 35 0.13 -16.16 18.79
CA GLU A 35 0.88 -17.35 18.35
C GLU A 35 1.56 -16.97 17.02
N ALA A 36 2.89 -16.86 17.00
CA ALA A 36 3.73 -17.75 16.19
C ALA A 36 3.07 -18.26 14.90
N ALA A 37 3.58 -17.79 13.76
CA ALA A 37 3.57 -18.49 12.47
C ALA A 37 2.25 -19.20 12.09
N ALA A 38 1.33 -18.46 11.49
CA ALA A 38 0.45 -19.05 10.48
C ALA A 38 1.01 -18.68 9.12
N THR A 39 1.83 -19.57 8.57
CA THR A 39 1.89 -19.80 7.12
C THR A 39 0.45 -19.81 6.64
N GLU A 40 0.06 -18.82 5.84
CA GLU A 40 -1.15 -18.92 5.04
C GLU A 40 -0.85 -19.98 3.96
N ALA A 41 -0.98 -21.24 4.36
CA ALA A 41 -1.18 -22.33 3.42
C ALA A 41 -2.57 -22.09 2.86
N ALA A 42 -2.62 -21.32 1.77
CA ALA A 42 -3.79 -21.22 0.92
C ALA A 42 -4.31 -22.65 0.68
N ALA A 43 -5.53 -22.92 1.14
CA ALA A 43 -6.28 -24.08 0.68
C ALA A 43 -6.29 -24.05 -0.86
N PRO A 44 -6.33 -25.20 -1.54
CA PRO A 44 -6.16 -25.25 -2.98
C PRO A 44 -7.37 -24.63 -3.69
N GLU A 45 -7.37 -23.31 -3.84
CA GLU A 45 -7.90 -22.67 -5.04
C GLU A 45 -7.11 -23.25 -6.21
N ALA A 46 -7.79 -23.54 -7.32
CA ALA A 46 -7.14 -24.07 -8.51
C ALA A 46 -5.90 -23.20 -8.80
N ALA A 47 -4.72 -23.81 -8.85
CA ALA A 47 -3.43 -23.10 -8.83
C ALA A 47 -3.24 -22.06 -9.96
N GLY A 48 -4.19 -21.94 -10.89
CA GLY A 48 -4.23 -20.93 -11.93
C GLY A 48 -4.85 -19.58 -11.52
N ASP A 49 -5.66 -19.51 -10.45
CA ASP A 49 -6.35 -18.26 -10.07
C ASP A 49 -5.67 -17.55 -8.87
N ALA A 50 -4.74 -18.23 -8.19
CA ALA A 50 -4.04 -17.68 -7.04
C ALA A 50 -3.07 -16.54 -7.46
N ILE A 51 -3.06 -15.46 -6.68
CA ILE A 51 -2.18 -14.31 -6.91
C ILE A 51 -0.71 -14.74 -6.78
N GLY A 52 0.11 -14.35 -7.76
CA GLY A 52 1.51 -14.74 -7.87
C GLY A 52 1.72 -16.10 -8.54
N SER A 53 0.67 -16.79 -8.99
CA SER A 53 0.82 -17.96 -9.88
C SER A 53 1.32 -17.54 -11.27
N GLU A 54 1.73 -18.52 -12.09
CA GLU A 54 2.14 -18.23 -13.47
C GLU A 54 0.99 -17.69 -14.33
N ALA A 55 -0.24 -18.11 -14.04
CA ALA A 55 -1.43 -17.66 -14.74
C ALA A 55 -1.95 -16.31 -14.21
N HIS A 56 -1.72 -16.00 -12.93
CA HIS A 56 -2.12 -14.75 -12.27
C HIS A 56 -0.91 -14.09 -11.57
N PRO A 57 0.07 -13.52 -12.32
CA PRO A 57 1.25 -12.90 -11.72
C PRO A 57 0.92 -11.56 -11.04
N ILE A 58 1.73 -11.18 -10.06
CA ILE A 58 1.65 -9.86 -9.42
C ILE A 58 2.21 -8.81 -10.40
N LYS A 59 1.44 -7.78 -10.68
CA LYS A 59 1.84 -6.68 -11.58
C LYS A 59 2.58 -5.59 -10.81
N VAL A 60 3.79 -5.29 -11.24
CA VAL A 60 4.62 -4.21 -10.72
C VAL A 60 4.53 -3.03 -11.68
N LEU A 61 3.90 -1.95 -11.22
CA LEU A 61 3.57 -0.79 -12.03
C LEU A 61 4.58 0.32 -11.74
N PHE A 62 5.36 0.71 -12.73
CA PHE A 62 6.25 1.86 -12.60
C PHE A 62 5.69 3.06 -13.34
N VAL A 63 5.67 4.20 -12.64
CA VAL A 63 5.35 5.49 -13.27
C VAL A 63 6.45 5.85 -14.28
N PRO A 64 6.12 6.33 -15.49
CA PRO A 64 7.08 6.71 -16.53
C PRO A 64 7.79 8.04 -16.20
N SER A 65 8.54 8.07 -15.10
CA SER A 65 9.28 9.26 -14.64
C SER A 65 10.62 9.44 -15.36
N VAL A 66 11.11 8.39 -16.01
CA VAL A 66 12.33 8.36 -16.83
C VAL A 66 12.08 7.47 -18.06
N ASP A 67 13.15 7.12 -18.79
CA ASP A 67 13.05 6.22 -19.95
C ASP A 67 12.42 4.87 -19.59
N ALA A 68 11.38 4.49 -20.33
CA ALA A 68 10.60 3.27 -20.07
C ALA A 68 11.43 1.99 -20.23
N ASN A 69 12.39 1.94 -21.15
CA ASN A 69 13.21 0.74 -21.34
C ASN A 69 14.17 0.55 -20.16
N VAL A 70 14.73 1.64 -19.64
CA VAL A 70 15.55 1.60 -18.43
C VAL A 70 14.71 1.08 -17.25
N ILE A 71 13.49 1.58 -17.09
CA ILE A 71 12.56 1.11 -16.04
C ILE A 71 12.25 -0.38 -16.20
N VAL A 72 11.88 -0.84 -17.40
CA VAL A 72 11.55 -2.24 -17.65
C VAL A 72 12.74 -3.14 -17.33
N SER A 73 13.94 -2.82 -17.82
CA SER A 73 15.14 -3.62 -17.56
C SER A 73 15.48 -3.72 -16.06
N GLY A 74 15.32 -2.63 -15.31
CA GLY A 74 15.54 -2.63 -13.86
C GLY A 74 14.43 -3.37 -13.10
N GLY A 75 13.19 -3.22 -13.55
CA GLY A 75 12.04 -3.91 -13.01
C GLY A 75 12.11 -5.43 -13.24
N GLU A 76 12.61 -5.88 -14.39
CA GLU A 76 12.75 -7.32 -14.69
C GLU A 76 13.77 -7.97 -13.76
N LEU A 77 14.91 -7.32 -13.52
CA LEU A 77 15.89 -7.77 -12.52
C LEU A 77 15.28 -7.87 -11.11
N MET A 78 14.45 -6.90 -10.75
CA MET A 78 13.72 -6.93 -9.48
C MET A 78 12.70 -8.06 -9.43
N ALA A 79 11.92 -8.26 -10.50
CA ALA A 79 10.92 -9.31 -10.62
C ALA A 79 11.55 -10.71 -10.50
N GLU A 80 12.72 -10.92 -11.11
CA GLU A 80 13.48 -12.15 -11.00
C GLU A 80 13.96 -12.39 -9.56
N ALA A 81 14.54 -11.36 -8.92
CA ALA A 81 14.99 -11.46 -7.53
C ALA A 81 13.83 -11.75 -6.56
N LEU A 82 12.67 -11.13 -6.79
CA LEU A 82 11.46 -11.38 -5.99
C LEU A 82 10.93 -12.79 -6.22
N LYS A 83 10.95 -13.29 -7.46
CA LYS A 83 10.59 -14.67 -7.77
C LYS A 83 11.51 -15.67 -7.09
N GLU A 84 12.82 -15.44 -7.11
CA GLU A 84 13.78 -16.29 -6.40
C GLU A 84 13.53 -16.28 -4.88
N ALA A 85 13.26 -15.11 -4.30
CA ALA A 85 13.05 -14.96 -2.87
C ALA A 85 11.72 -15.51 -2.36
N THR A 86 10.65 -15.45 -3.17
CA THR A 86 9.27 -15.74 -2.72
C THR A 86 8.64 -16.95 -3.39
N GLY A 87 9.16 -17.38 -4.54
CA GLY A 87 8.54 -18.38 -5.40
C GLY A 87 7.33 -17.88 -6.20
N LEU A 88 6.96 -16.60 -6.08
CA LEU A 88 5.83 -16.00 -6.80
C LEU A 88 6.26 -15.42 -8.16
N ASN A 89 5.30 -15.25 -9.06
CA ASN A 89 5.53 -14.67 -10.38
C ASN A 89 5.15 -13.19 -10.40
N PHE A 90 6.00 -12.39 -11.05
CA PHE A 90 5.86 -10.95 -11.15
C PHE A 90 5.96 -10.51 -12.62
N THR A 91 5.21 -9.48 -12.99
CA THR A 91 5.28 -8.85 -14.31
C THR A 91 5.46 -7.35 -14.16
N VAL A 92 6.33 -6.77 -14.97
CA VAL A 92 6.62 -5.33 -14.94
C VAL A 92 5.80 -4.64 -16.00
N SER A 93 5.14 -3.55 -15.63
CA SER A 93 4.40 -2.69 -16.55
C SER A 93 4.74 -1.24 -16.30
N VAL A 94 4.86 -0.47 -17.39
CA VAL A 94 5.08 0.97 -17.36
C VAL A 94 3.90 1.63 -18.06
N PRO A 95 2.86 2.06 -17.31
CA PRO A 95 1.71 2.73 -17.89
C PRO A 95 2.11 4.03 -18.61
N THR A 96 1.27 4.48 -19.54
CA THR A 96 1.56 5.63 -20.41
C THR A 96 1.57 6.98 -19.68
N SER A 97 1.10 7.03 -18.44
CA SER A 97 1.11 8.21 -17.59
C SER A 97 0.96 7.84 -16.11
N TYR A 98 1.28 8.78 -15.22
CA TYR A 98 1.00 8.64 -13.79
C TYR A 98 -0.48 8.34 -13.50
N ALA A 99 -1.40 9.03 -14.19
CA ALA A 99 -2.83 8.79 -14.02
C ALA A 99 -3.19 7.35 -14.42
N ALA A 100 -2.64 6.84 -15.53
CA ALA A 100 -2.86 5.46 -15.95
C ALA A 100 -2.32 4.44 -14.94
N THR A 101 -1.22 4.74 -14.23
CA THR A 101 -0.74 3.91 -13.12
C THR A 101 -1.77 3.82 -12.00
N ILE A 102 -2.35 4.96 -11.59
CA ILE A 102 -3.38 4.98 -10.55
C ILE A 102 -4.63 4.21 -10.98
N GLU A 103 -5.10 4.41 -12.20
CA GLU A 103 -6.28 3.69 -12.71
C GLU A 103 -6.05 2.17 -12.75
N GLU A 104 -4.86 1.70 -13.15
CA GLU A 104 -4.53 0.27 -13.14
C GLU A 104 -4.49 -0.30 -11.71
N MET A 105 -3.92 0.46 -10.75
CA MET A 105 -3.95 0.06 -9.33
C MET A 105 -5.38 -0.02 -8.78
N CYS A 106 -6.25 0.91 -9.18
CA CYS A 106 -7.65 0.89 -8.79
C CYS A 106 -8.43 -0.25 -9.45
N ALA A 107 -8.10 -0.61 -10.70
CA ALA A 107 -8.73 -1.71 -11.41
C ALA A 107 -8.34 -3.09 -10.86
N SER A 108 -7.14 -3.21 -10.29
CA SER A 108 -6.54 -4.47 -9.86
C SER A 108 -5.88 -4.33 -8.47
N PRO A 109 -6.62 -3.98 -7.39
CA PRO A 109 -6.04 -3.57 -6.11
C PRO A 109 -5.41 -4.73 -5.31
N THR A 110 -5.69 -5.97 -5.68
CA THR A 110 -5.23 -7.18 -4.99
C THR A 110 -3.94 -7.75 -5.58
N ASP A 111 -3.68 -7.47 -6.85
CA ASP A 111 -2.63 -8.08 -7.66
C ASP A 111 -1.71 -7.04 -8.32
N THR A 112 -1.80 -5.76 -7.93
CA THR A 112 -0.88 -4.70 -8.35
C THR A 112 -0.07 -4.11 -7.18
N MET A 113 1.16 -3.70 -7.48
CA MET A 113 2.00 -2.87 -6.62
C MET A 113 2.68 -1.78 -7.45
N GLY A 114 2.90 -0.59 -6.89
CA GLY A 114 3.49 0.55 -7.61
C GLY A 114 4.43 1.39 -6.76
#